data_AF-A0A2E5JMU1-F1
#
_entry.id   AF-A0A2E5JMU1-F1
#
_cell.length_a   1.000
_cell.length_b   1.000
_cell.length_c   1.000
_cell.angle_alpha   90.00
_cell.angle_beta   90.00
_cell.angle_gamma   90.00
#
_symmetry.space_group_name_H-M   'P 1'
#
loop_
_entity.id
_entity.type
_entity.pdbx_description
1 polymer ?
#
loop_
_entity_poly.entity_id
_entity_poly.type
_entity_poly.pdbx_seq_one_letter_code
_entity_poly.pdbx_strand_id
1 'polypeptide(L)'
;MLITKLIKPAHPLHKALASKFKHLKVVENFNVVSWFAPWSMLAAGEASKMGLNNRYSFWEFSQWQNGIISIIIISLFIILLKTKEYPITLNKSNFNKPKEWVILISFYFLCWIFGWGYNNLTYGVLYFLCYLPISIGISLPYLISQDKTPDYISRKTIGIISSILFLVSCIFGWLIDDPVLATASIVIFPFSVVLSVTSHVRHLQRTHIFPLFILMGFVTSRVGWFLFPVLVLFYFLRIYNYFVYKKVSPTFAVDH
;
A
#
# COMPACT_ATOMS: atom_id res chain seq x y z
N MET A 1 -9.79 19.17 -3.31
CA MET A 1 -9.06 19.03 -4.59
C MET A 1 -9.49 20.17 -5.50
N LEU A 2 -8.58 20.81 -6.22
CA LEU A 2 -8.88 22.07 -6.93
C LEU A 2 -9.98 21.90 -7.99
N ILE A 3 -9.98 20.76 -8.69
CA ILE A 3 -11.01 20.37 -9.66
C ILE A 3 -12.44 20.36 -9.07
N THR A 4 -12.62 20.00 -7.79
CA THR A 4 -13.98 19.98 -7.20
C THR A 4 -14.53 21.38 -6.94
N LYS A 5 -13.64 22.38 -6.81
CA LYS A 5 -14.01 23.79 -6.70
C LYS A 5 -14.29 24.39 -8.09
N LEU A 6 -13.52 23.99 -9.10
CA LEU A 6 -13.65 24.50 -10.48
C LEU A 6 -14.85 23.91 -11.23
N ILE A 7 -15.05 22.58 -11.15
CA ILE A 7 -16.07 21.87 -11.93
C ILE A 7 -17.01 21.19 -10.94
N LYS A 8 -18.11 21.87 -10.59
CA LYS A 8 -19.14 21.31 -9.70
C LYS A 8 -19.91 20.17 -10.39
N PRO A 9 -20.50 19.21 -9.63
CA PRO A 9 -21.23 18.08 -10.21
C PRO A 9 -22.42 18.46 -11.09
N ALA A 10 -23.01 19.63 -10.87
CA ALA A 10 -24.11 20.17 -11.68
C ALA A 10 -23.65 20.77 -13.02
N HIS A 11 -22.36 21.02 -13.20
CA HIS A 11 -21.83 21.68 -14.39
C HIS A 11 -21.89 20.74 -15.62
N PRO A 12 -22.27 21.22 -16.82
CA PRO A 12 -22.35 20.39 -18.03
C PRO A 12 -21.04 19.66 -18.37
N LEU A 13 -19.89 20.33 -18.19
CA LEU A 13 -18.56 19.73 -18.34
C LEU A 13 -18.34 18.52 -17.43
N HIS A 14 -18.90 18.52 -16.21
CA HIS A 14 -18.81 17.37 -15.33
C HIS A 14 -19.49 16.15 -15.95
N LYS A 15 -20.68 16.32 -16.55
CA LYS A 15 -21.42 15.23 -17.19
C LYS A 15 -20.66 14.67 -18.41
N ALA A 16 -20.06 15.56 -19.20
CA ALA A 16 -19.25 15.18 -20.37
C ALA A 16 -17.95 14.45 -19.99
N LEU A 17 -17.28 14.86 -18.90
CA LEU A 17 -16.09 14.15 -18.41
C LEU A 17 -16.47 12.83 -17.72
N ALA A 18 -17.54 12.82 -16.93
CA ALA A 18 -18.04 11.63 -16.27
C ALA A 18 -18.39 10.52 -17.27
N SER A 19 -18.99 10.84 -18.43
CA SER A 19 -19.24 9.83 -19.46
C SER A 19 -17.94 9.21 -19.99
N LYS A 20 -16.92 10.03 -20.28
CA LYS A 20 -15.59 9.55 -20.70
C LYS A 20 -14.94 8.66 -19.65
N PHE A 21 -14.93 9.08 -18.39
CA PHE A 21 -14.33 8.30 -17.30
C PHE A 21 -15.08 6.99 -17.03
N LYS A 22 -16.41 6.94 -17.19
CA LYS A 22 -17.19 5.70 -17.07
C LYS A 22 -16.80 4.62 -18.08
N HIS A 23 -16.19 4.98 -19.21
CA HIS A 23 -15.66 3.99 -20.16
C HIS A 23 -14.38 3.31 -19.65
N LEU A 24 -13.68 3.90 -18.68
CA LEU A 24 -12.46 3.35 -18.07
C LEU A 24 -12.79 2.30 -16.99
N LYS A 25 -13.56 1.26 -17.35
CA LYS A 25 -13.94 0.16 -16.46
C LYS A 25 -12.74 -0.59 -15.85
N VAL A 26 -11.56 -0.46 -16.47
CA VAL A 26 -10.28 -1.00 -15.97
C VAL A 26 -10.04 -0.62 -14.51
N VAL A 27 -10.40 0.60 -14.10
CA VAL A 27 -10.17 1.10 -12.74
C VAL A 27 -10.95 0.28 -11.69
N GLU A 28 -12.20 -0.04 -12.00
CA GLU A 28 -13.10 -0.81 -11.15
C GLU A 28 -12.80 -2.31 -11.23
N ASN A 29 -12.74 -2.85 -12.45
CA ASN A 29 -12.52 -4.27 -12.71
C ASN A 29 -11.25 -4.79 -12.04
N PHE A 30 -10.18 -3.98 -12.04
CA PHE A 30 -8.90 -4.36 -11.47
C PHE A 30 -8.62 -3.69 -10.13
N ASN A 31 -9.62 -3.08 -9.48
CA ASN A 31 -9.53 -2.35 -8.21
C ASN A 31 -8.15 -1.71 -8.04
N VAL A 32 -7.86 -0.72 -8.88
CA VAL A 32 -6.54 -0.10 -9.07
C VAL A 32 -6.01 0.54 -7.78
N VAL A 33 -6.90 0.86 -6.83
CA VAL A 33 -6.52 1.30 -5.48
C VAL A 33 -5.60 0.27 -4.79
N SER A 34 -5.77 -1.03 -5.06
CA SER A 34 -4.93 -2.06 -4.45
C SER A 34 -3.49 -2.08 -4.97
N TRP A 35 -3.14 -1.27 -5.98
CA TRP A 35 -1.79 -1.26 -6.56
C TRP A 35 -0.75 -0.55 -5.68
N PHE A 36 -1.19 0.31 -4.74
CA PHE A 36 -0.27 1.01 -3.84
C PHE A 36 0.59 0.03 -3.01
N ALA A 37 0.01 -1.04 -2.46
CA ALA A 37 0.76 -1.97 -1.62
C ALA A 37 1.84 -2.75 -2.38
N PRO A 38 1.56 -3.38 -3.53
CA PRO A 38 2.58 -4.05 -4.35
C PRO A 38 3.67 -3.10 -4.85
N TRP A 39 3.29 -1.88 -5.26
CA TRP A 39 4.25 -0.86 -5.69
C TRP A 39 5.17 -0.44 -4.54
N SER A 40 4.62 -0.29 -3.33
CA SER A 40 5.41 0.01 -2.12
C SER A 40 6.40 -1.11 -1.82
N MET A 41 6.00 -2.37 -2.01
CA MET A 41 6.85 -3.52 -1.75
C MET A 41 8.00 -3.64 -2.76
N LEU A 42 7.74 -3.34 -4.03
CA LEU A 42 8.79 -3.18 -5.05
C LEU A 42 9.75 -2.09 -4.62
N ALA A 43 9.25 -0.89 -4.33
CA ALA A 43 10.12 0.23 -4.00
C ALA A 43 10.90 -0.02 -2.69
N ALA A 44 10.33 -0.75 -1.74
CA ALA A 44 11.02 -1.18 -0.53
C ALA A 44 12.20 -2.12 -0.83
N GLY A 45 12.04 -3.07 -1.76
CA GLY A 45 13.14 -3.95 -2.20
C GLY A 45 14.29 -3.17 -2.83
N GLU A 46 13.98 -2.16 -3.64
CA GLU A 46 15.00 -1.26 -4.21
C GLU A 46 15.67 -0.41 -3.13
N ALA A 47 14.87 0.17 -2.22
CA ALA A 47 15.37 0.98 -1.10
C ALA A 47 16.31 0.18 -0.20
N SER A 48 16.00 -1.08 0.11
CA SER A 48 16.87 -1.90 0.96
C SER A 48 18.15 -2.30 0.25
N LYS A 49 18.12 -2.60 -1.05
CA LYS A 49 19.35 -2.82 -1.83
C LYS A 49 20.23 -1.58 -1.87
N MET A 50 19.64 -0.40 -2.08
CA MET A 50 20.37 0.86 -2.04
C MET A 50 20.99 1.08 -0.65
N GLY A 51 20.23 0.83 0.42
CA GLY A 51 20.70 0.93 1.80
C GLY A 51 21.86 -0.03 2.11
N LEU A 52 21.80 -1.26 1.59
CA LEU A 52 22.87 -2.24 1.72
C LEU A 52 24.17 -1.76 1.04
N ASN A 53 24.06 -1.14 -0.14
CA ASN A 53 25.23 -0.64 -0.87
C ASN A 53 25.76 0.68 -0.29
N ASN A 54 24.86 1.60 0.06
CA ASN A 54 25.19 2.89 0.65
C ASN A 54 24.05 3.38 1.56
N ARG A 55 24.30 3.31 2.87
CA ARG A 55 23.36 3.74 3.92
C ARG A 55 22.91 5.20 3.80
N TYR A 56 23.78 6.08 3.28
CA TYR A 56 23.53 7.52 3.17
C TYR A 56 22.94 7.94 1.83
N SER A 57 22.52 7.00 0.99
CA SER A 57 21.76 7.30 -0.22
C SER A 57 20.34 7.73 0.17
N PHE A 58 19.97 8.94 -0.25
CA PHE A 58 18.65 9.53 -0.08
C PHE A 58 18.25 10.21 -1.39
N TRP A 59 16.94 10.24 -1.67
CA TRP A 59 16.40 10.91 -2.86
C TRP A 59 17.06 10.48 -4.18
N GLU A 60 17.30 9.18 -4.34
CA GLU A 60 17.96 8.65 -5.51
C GLU A 60 17.01 8.53 -6.71
N PHE A 61 17.45 9.01 -7.87
CA PHE A 61 16.66 8.97 -9.11
C PHE A 61 17.29 8.12 -10.20
N SER A 62 18.53 7.65 -10.05
CA SER A 62 19.25 6.95 -11.13
C SER A 62 18.55 5.72 -11.70
N GLN A 63 17.80 4.97 -10.88
CA GLN A 63 17.14 3.72 -11.28
C GLN A 63 15.70 3.91 -11.81
N TRP A 64 15.27 5.14 -12.07
CA TRP A 64 13.87 5.43 -12.43
C TRP A 64 13.36 4.67 -13.65
N GLN A 65 14.20 4.41 -14.66
CA GLN A 65 13.80 3.67 -15.86
C GLN A 65 13.45 2.22 -15.54
N ASN A 66 14.35 1.53 -14.84
CA ASN A 66 14.14 0.16 -14.37
C ASN A 66 12.94 0.08 -13.43
N GLY A 67 12.82 1.06 -12.53
CA GLY A 67 11.70 1.18 -11.61
C GLY A 67 10.34 1.29 -12.30
N ILE A 68 10.21 2.17 -13.31
CA ILE A 68 8.97 2.32 -14.09
C ILE A 68 8.65 1.03 -14.87
N ILE A 69 9.65 0.39 -15.48
CA ILE A 69 9.45 -0.89 -16.17
C ILE A 69 8.92 -1.94 -15.19
N SER A 70 9.52 -2.07 -14.00
CA SER A 70 9.07 -2.99 -12.96
C SER A 70 7.65 -2.66 -12.47
N ILE A 71 7.28 -1.38 -12.33
CA ILE A 71 5.91 -0.97 -12.00
C ILE A 71 4.92 -1.43 -13.08
N ILE A 72 5.24 -1.26 -14.36
CA ILE A 72 4.38 -1.69 -15.47
C ILE A 72 4.21 -3.21 -15.44
N ILE A 73 5.31 -3.96 -15.28
CA ILE A 73 5.28 -5.44 -15.22
C ILE A 73 4.42 -5.91 -14.04
N ILE A 74 4.63 -5.37 -12.85
CA ILE A 74 3.83 -5.72 -11.67
C ILE A 74 2.35 -5.36 -11.88
N SER A 75 2.06 -4.22 -12.49
CA SER A 75 0.67 -3.80 -12.74
C SER A 75 -0.03 -4.74 -13.72
N LEU A 76 0.65 -5.17 -14.78
CA LEU A 76 0.15 -6.20 -15.70
C LEU A 76 -0.04 -7.54 -14.99
N PHE A 77 0.89 -7.92 -14.11
CA PHE A 77 0.78 -9.14 -13.34
C PHE A 77 -0.39 -9.11 -12.34
N ILE A 78 -0.64 -7.98 -11.69
CA ILE A 78 -1.83 -7.76 -10.84
C ILE A 78 -3.11 -7.94 -11.65
N ILE A 79 -3.17 -7.38 -12.86
CA ILE A 79 -4.31 -7.55 -13.76
C ILE A 79 -4.54 -9.03 -14.06
N LEU A 80 -3.49 -9.79 -14.40
CA LEU A 80 -3.56 -11.23 -14.65
C LEU A 80 -3.98 -12.05 -13.42
N LEU A 81 -3.53 -11.68 -12.23
CA LEU A 81 -3.94 -12.35 -11.00
C LEU A 81 -5.41 -12.08 -10.68
N LYS A 82 -5.90 -10.85 -10.90
CA LYS A 82 -7.31 -10.50 -10.70
C LYS A 82 -8.24 -11.16 -11.71
N THR A 83 -7.85 -11.29 -12.98
CA THR A 83 -8.68 -12.03 -13.95
C THR A 83 -8.84 -13.50 -13.56
N LYS A 84 -7.89 -14.07 -12.82
CA LYS A 84 -7.94 -15.43 -12.27
C LYS A 84 -8.48 -15.51 -10.83
N GLU A 85 -9.02 -14.41 -10.31
CA GLU A 85 -9.60 -14.32 -8.95
C GLU A 85 -8.62 -14.66 -7.80
N TYR A 86 -7.31 -14.50 -8.02
CA TYR A 86 -6.34 -14.69 -6.93
C TYR A 86 -6.41 -13.55 -5.91
N PRO A 87 -6.31 -13.87 -4.60
CA PRO A 87 -6.38 -12.87 -3.54
C PRO A 87 -5.10 -12.03 -3.50
N ILE A 88 -5.22 -10.75 -3.85
CA ILE A 88 -4.13 -9.76 -3.81
C ILE A 88 -4.27 -8.83 -2.58
N THR A 89 -5.43 -8.86 -1.93
CA THR A 89 -5.73 -8.16 -0.69
C THR A 89 -6.40 -9.12 0.28
N LEU A 90 -6.12 -8.96 1.57
CA LEU A 90 -6.80 -9.74 2.60
C LEU A 90 -8.21 -9.20 2.82
N ASN A 91 -9.20 -10.07 2.65
CA ASN A 91 -10.59 -9.82 3.01
C ASN A 91 -11.03 -10.83 4.08
N LYS A 92 -12.12 -10.53 4.80
CA LYS A 92 -12.66 -11.42 5.86
C LYS A 92 -12.91 -12.86 5.40
N SER A 93 -13.33 -13.06 4.14
CA SER A 93 -13.57 -14.38 3.52
C SER A 93 -12.30 -15.22 3.34
N ASN A 94 -11.15 -14.57 3.34
CA ASN A 94 -9.88 -15.11 2.88
C ASN A 94 -8.96 -15.46 4.06
N PHE A 95 -9.26 -14.93 5.25
CA PHE A 95 -8.44 -15.04 6.45
C PHE A 95 -8.16 -16.48 6.91
N ASN A 96 -9.19 -17.34 6.91
CA ASN A 96 -9.10 -18.70 7.43
C ASN A 96 -8.46 -19.70 6.46
N LYS A 97 -8.09 -19.26 5.25
CA LYS A 97 -7.57 -20.15 4.21
C LYS A 97 -6.04 -19.99 4.12
N PRO A 98 -5.24 -20.96 4.59
CA PRO A 98 -3.78 -20.84 4.59
C PRO A 98 -3.20 -20.67 3.18
N LYS A 99 -3.85 -21.24 2.16
CA LYS A 99 -3.46 -21.08 0.76
C LYS A 99 -3.43 -19.60 0.33
N GLU A 100 -4.35 -18.78 0.81
CA GLU A 100 -4.46 -17.38 0.42
C GLU A 100 -3.35 -16.53 1.04
N TRP A 101 -2.94 -16.85 2.27
CA TRP A 101 -1.75 -16.26 2.90
C TRP A 101 -0.47 -16.58 2.13
N VAL A 102 -0.29 -17.84 1.72
CA VAL A 102 0.87 -18.25 0.92
C VAL A 102 0.91 -17.50 -0.41
N ILE A 103 -0.23 -17.36 -1.10
CA ILE A 103 -0.32 -16.59 -2.34
C ILE A 103 0.05 -15.12 -2.11
N LEU A 104 -0.48 -14.49 -1.06
CA LEU A 104 -0.20 -13.09 -0.73
C LEU A 104 1.28 -12.85 -0.42
N ILE A 105 1.87 -13.68 0.45
CA ILE A 105 3.28 -13.59 0.84
C ILE A 105 4.17 -13.83 -0.38
N SER A 106 3.85 -14.83 -1.19
CA SER A 106 4.58 -15.12 -2.44
C SER A 106 4.49 -13.94 -3.42
N PHE A 107 3.32 -13.30 -3.51
CA PHE A 107 3.13 -12.13 -4.34
C PHE A 107 3.91 -10.91 -3.84
N TYR A 108 3.93 -10.64 -2.53
CA TYR A 108 4.79 -9.60 -1.95
C TYR A 108 6.28 -9.90 -2.13
N PHE A 109 6.68 -11.16 -2.02
CA PHE A 109 8.05 -11.57 -2.30
C PHE A 109 8.44 -11.32 -3.76
N LEU A 110 7.56 -11.66 -4.72
CA LEU A 110 7.77 -11.34 -6.12
C LEU A 110 7.93 -9.84 -6.33
N CYS A 111 7.04 -9.02 -5.77
CA CYS A 111 7.12 -7.56 -5.88
C CYS A 111 8.46 -7.04 -5.34
N TRP A 112 8.87 -7.52 -4.16
CA TRP A 112 10.15 -7.19 -3.54
C TRP A 112 11.35 -7.52 -4.43
N ILE A 113 11.39 -8.74 -4.99
CA ILE A 113 12.50 -9.19 -5.83
C ILE A 113 12.58 -8.38 -7.12
N PHE A 114 11.47 -7.90 -7.68
CA PHE A 114 11.51 -6.98 -8.82
C PHE A 114 12.17 -5.63 -8.50
N GLY A 115 12.09 -5.16 -7.26
CA GLY A 115 12.81 -3.97 -6.80
C GLY A 115 14.27 -4.25 -6.42
N TRP A 116 14.52 -5.36 -5.72
CA TRP A 116 15.86 -5.78 -5.33
C TRP A 116 16.72 -6.14 -6.57
N GLY A 117 16.15 -6.82 -7.55
CA GLY A 117 16.88 -7.36 -8.71
C GLY A 117 17.60 -8.68 -8.40
N TYR A 118 18.57 -9.05 -9.24
CA TYR A 118 19.20 -10.38 -9.20
C TYR A 118 20.50 -10.45 -8.39
N ASN A 119 21.14 -9.31 -8.11
CA ASN A 119 22.39 -9.28 -7.35
C ASN A 119 22.14 -9.57 -5.86
N ASN A 120 23.00 -10.39 -5.23
CA ASN A 120 22.95 -10.66 -3.79
C ASN A 120 21.58 -11.17 -3.31
N LEU A 121 20.97 -12.09 -4.06
CA LEU A 121 19.65 -12.68 -3.79
C LEU A 121 19.49 -13.23 -2.37
N THR A 122 20.54 -13.80 -1.78
CA THR A 122 20.53 -14.30 -0.40
C THR A 122 20.23 -13.19 0.60
N TYR A 123 20.93 -12.04 0.49
CA TYR A 123 20.62 -10.85 1.28
C TYR A 123 19.24 -10.32 0.96
N GLY A 124 18.82 -10.33 -0.31
CA GLY A 124 17.48 -9.90 -0.71
C GLY A 124 16.36 -10.69 -0.03
N VAL A 125 16.53 -12.01 0.10
CA VAL A 125 15.59 -12.89 0.82
C VAL A 125 15.61 -12.59 2.32
N LEU A 126 16.79 -12.41 2.93
CA LEU A 126 16.89 -12.09 4.36
C LEU A 126 16.24 -10.74 4.69
N TYR A 127 16.49 -9.71 3.88
CA TYR A 127 15.84 -8.40 4.04
C TYR A 127 14.32 -8.50 3.84
N PHE A 128 13.85 -9.29 2.88
CA PHE A 128 12.41 -9.52 2.70
C PHE A 128 11.77 -10.11 3.97
N LEU A 129 12.42 -11.08 4.63
CA LEU A 129 11.93 -11.64 5.89
C LEU A 129 11.84 -10.59 6.99
N CYS A 130 12.74 -9.61 7.02
CA CYS A 130 12.67 -8.47 7.94
C CYS A 130 11.50 -7.50 7.64
N TYR A 131 11.12 -7.36 6.35
CA TYR A 131 9.97 -6.55 5.91
C TYR A 131 8.62 -7.30 5.99
N LEU A 132 8.65 -8.63 6.16
CA LEU A 132 7.44 -9.44 6.22
C LEU A 132 6.50 -9.00 7.37
N PRO A 133 6.97 -8.71 8.61
CA PRO A 133 6.09 -8.27 9.68
C PRO A 133 5.36 -6.94 9.38
N ILE A 134 6.04 -5.92 8.83
CA ILE A 134 5.37 -4.66 8.46
C ILE A 134 4.35 -4.87 7.34
N SER A 135 4.65 -5.72 6.33
CA SER A 135 3.71 -6.00 5.25
C SER A 135 2.45 -6.74 5.73
N ILE A 136 2.60 -7.70 6.65
CA ILE A 136 1.46 -8.38 7.28
C ILE A 136 0.71 -7.42 8.21
N GLY A 137 1.41 -6.63 9.02
CA GLY A 137 0.80 -5.65 9.93
C GLY A 137 -0.05 -4.62 9.20
N ILE A 138 0.36 -4.17 8.01
CA ILE A 138 -0.42 -3.26 7.15
C ILE A 138 -1.65 -3.98 6.55
N SER A 139 -1.53 -5.26 6.20
CA SER A 139 -2.61 -5.99 5.51
C SER A 139 -3.71 -6.52 6.45
N LEU A 140 -3.40 -6.79 7.72
CA LEU A 140 -4.35 -7.32 8.71
C LEU A 140 -5.62 -6.45 8.93
N PRO A 141 -5.52 -5.12 9.09
CA PRO A 141 -6.70 -4.25 9.27
C PRO A 141 -7.76 -4.40 8.16
N TYR A 142 -7.37 -4.68 6.91
CA TYR A 142 -8.29 -4.83 5.78
C TYR A 142 -9.28 -6.01 5.92
N LEU A 143 -9.03 -6.93 6.86
CA LEU A 143 -9.96 -8.00 7.23
C LEU A 143 -11.25 -7.48 7.90
N ILE A 144 -11.21 -6.27 8.44
CA ILE A 144 -12.33 -5.67 9.16
C ILE A 144 -13.17 -4.88 8.15
N SER A 145 -14.45 -5.26 8.01
CA SER A 145 -15.39 -4.55 7.14
C SER A 145 -15.66 -3.12 7.66
N GLN A 146 -15.66 -2.14 6.76
CA GLN A 146 -15.99 -0.75 7.10
C GLN A 146 -17.52 -0.51 7.23
N ASP A 147 -18.35 -1.31 6.55
CA ASP A 147 -19.79 -1.05 6.38
C ASP A 147 -20.67 -1.54 7.56
N LYS A 148 -20.12 -2.37 8.45
CA LYS A 148 -20.81 -2.85 9.65
C LYS A 148 -20.06 -2.34 10.87
N THR A 149 -20.75 -2.12 11.98
CA THR A 149 -20.08 -1.92 13.27
C THR A 149 -19.08 -3.05 13.46
N PRO A 150 -17.77 -2.76 13.41
CA PRO A 150 -16.77 -3.81 13.43
C PRO A 150 -16.88 -4.51 14.78
N ASP A 151 -16.93 -5.84 14.77
CA ASP A 151 -16.95 -6.61 16.00
C ASP A 151 -15.74 -6.21 16.85
N TYR A 152 -16.01 -5.63 18.02
CA TYR A 152 -15.01 -5.01 18.88
C TYR A 152 -13.89 -6.00 19.24
N ILE A 153 -14.24 -7.27 19.46
CA ILE A 153 -13.30 -8.33 19.81
C ILE A 153 -12.34 -8.58 18.64
N SER A 154 -12.87 -8.78 17.44
CA SER A 154 -12.06 -9.02 16.23
C SER A 154 -11.09 -7.85 15.94
N ARG A 155 -11.58 -6.62 16.10
CA ARG A 155 -10.80 -5.39 15.89
C ARG A 155 -9.68 -5.26 16.90
N LYS A 156 -9.98 -5.47 18.19
CA LYS A 156 -8.99 -5.39 19.28
C LYS A 156 -7.84 -6.35 19.02
N THR A 157 -8.17 -7.61 18.69
CA THR A 157 -7.18 -8.65 18.40
C THR A 157 -6.32 -8.28 17.19
N ILE A 158 -6.92 -7.84 16.08
CA ILE A 158 -6.20 -7.42 14.88
C ILE A 158 -5.27 -6.24 15.17
N GLY A 159 -5.73 -5.24 15.93
CA GLY A 159 -4.93 -4.09 16.33
C GLY A 159 -3.72 -4.48 17.20
N ILE A 160 -3.90 -5.41 18.14
CA ILE A 160 -2.80 -5.92 18.98
C ILE A 160 -1.77 -6.68 18.14
N ILE A 161 -2.22 -7.61 17.29
CA ILE A 161 -1.32 -8.40 16.43
C ILE A 161 -0.52 -7.47 15.50
N SER A 162 -1.20 -6.51 14.85
CA SER A 162 -0.53 -5.55 13.97
C SER A 162 0.50 -4.71 14.72
N SER A 163 0.19 -4.29 15.96
CA SER A 163 1.12 -3.52 16.80
C SER A 163 2.38 -4.33 17.15
N ILE A 164 2.22 -5.61 17.50
CA ILE A 164 3.36 -6.52 17.76
C ILE A 164 4.22 -6.67 16.50
N LEU A 165 3.59 -6.88 15.33
CA LEU A 165 4.31 -7.00 14.07
C LEU A 165 5.11 -5.74 13.71
N PHE A 166 4.57 -4.55 13.98
CA PHE A 166 5.32 -3.31 13.78
C PHE A 166 6.50 -3.16 14.75
N LEU A 167 6.36 -3.57 16.01
CA LEU A 167 7.50 -3.60 16.94
C LEU A 167 8.59 -4.59 16.50
N VAL A 168 8.19 -5.80 16.07
CA VAL A 168 9.13 -6.79 15.52
C VAL A 168 9.84 -6.24 14.29
N SER A 169 9.11 -5.61 13.38
CA SER A 169 9.71 -4.98 12.19
C SER A 169 10.65 -3.83 12.54
N CYS A 170 10.33 -3.04 13.57
CA CYS A 170 11.21 -1.99 14.06
C CYS A 170 12.53 -2.56 14.60
N ILE A 171 12.45 -3.64 15.38
CA ILE A 171 13.62 -4.34 15.91
C ILE A 171 14.46 -4.90 14.76
N PHE A 172 13.84 -5.53 13.75
CA PHE A 172 14.56 -6.00 12.57
C PHE A 172 15.25 -4.87 11.81
N GLY A 173 14.57 -3.73 11.60
CA GLY A 173 15.17 -2.55 10.99
C GLY A 173 16.40 -2.06 11.75
N TRP A 174 16.35 -2.08 13.08
CA TRP A 174 17.52 -1.75 13.90
C TRP A 174 18.66 -2.77 13.79
N LEU A 175 18.33 -4.07 13.80
CA LEU A 175 19.32 -5.15 13.72
C LEU A 175 20.06 -5.19 12.37
N ILE A 176 19.37 -4.87 11.27
CA ILE A 176 19.97 -4.83 9.92
C ILE A 176 20.45 -3.42 9.52
N ASP A 177 20.42 -2.48 10.46
CA ASP A 177 20.80 -1.07 10.27
C ASP A 177 20.05 -0.39 9.09
N ASP A 178 18.79 -0.77 8.86
CA ASP A 178 17.91 -0.15 7.87
C ASP A 178 16.99 0.89 8.54
N PRO A 179 17.34 2.19 8.48
CA PRO A 179 16.55 3.23 9.11
C PRO A 179 15.15 3.33 8.50
N VAL A 180 14.95 3.02 7.22
CA VAL A 180 13.64 3.13 6.55
C VAL A 180 12.65 2.16 7.19
N LEU A 181 13.06 0.91 7.40
CA LEU A 181 12.22 -0.11 8.03
C LEU A 181 11.94 0.24 9.50
N ALA A 182 12.97 0.63 10.24
CA ALA A 182 12.84 0.95 11.66
C ALA A 182 11.90 2.15 11.89
N THR A 183 12.11 3.26 11.17
CA THR A 183 11.33 4.48 11.34
C THR A 183 9.91 4.33 10.82
N ALA A 184 9.71 3.68 9.66
CA ALA A 184 8.35 3.44 9.16
C ALA A 184 7.54 2.63 10.18
N SER A 185 8.11 1.54 10.69
CA SER A 185 7.42 0.66 11.64
C SER A 185 7.02 1.36 12.93
N ILE A 186 7.92 2.14 13.55
CA ILE A 186 7.60 2.84 14.80
C ILE A 186 6.61 4.00 14.61
N VAL A 187 6.62 4.67 13.46
CA VAL A 187 5.66 5.75 13.14
C VAL A 187 4.27 5.18 12.81
N ILE A 188 4.21 3.96 12.27
CA ILE A 188 2.95 3.25 11.98
C ILE A 188 2.31 2.68 13.26
N PHE A 189 3.12 2.24 14.21
CA PHE A 189 2.69 1.56 15.44
C PHE A 189 1.52 2.23 16.19
N PRO A 190 1.47 3.57 16.40
CA PRO A 190 0.36 4.21 17.10
C PRO A 190 -1.01 3.97 16.44
N PHE A 191 -1.07 3.82 15.11
CA PHE A 191 -2.34 3.61 14.40
C PHE A 191 -2.98 2.25 14.72
N SER A 192 -2.18 1.21 14.93
CA SER A 192 -2.70 -0.11 15.33
C SER A 192 -3.02 -0.19 16.82
N VAL A 193 -2.30 0.56 17.67
CA VAL A 193 -2.65 0.69 19.10
C VAL A 193 -3.98 1.42 19.26
N VAL A 194 -4.19 2.54 18.56
CA VAL A 194 -5.48 3.23 18.60
C VAL A 194 -6.60 2.36 18.03
N LEU A 195 -6.30 1.54 17.01
CA LEU A 195 -7.25 0.55 16.50
C LEU A 195 -7.67 -0.45 17.58
N SER A 196 -6.76 -0.90 18.45
CA SER A 196 -7.07 -1.89 19.48
C SER A 196 -7.82 -1.33 20.69
N VAL A 197 -7.63 -0.04 21.01
CA VAL A 197 -8.23 0.60 22.19
C VAL A 197 -9.60 1.22 21.89
N THR A 198 -9.76 1.85 20.73
CA THR A 198 -10.98 2.61 20.40
C THR A 198 -11.93 1.79 19.53
N SER A 199 -13.22 2.16 19.46
CA SER A 199 -14.23 1.49 18.64
C SER A 199 -14.70 2.30 17.42
N HIS A 200 -14.30 3.57 17.28
CA HIS A 200 -14.80 4.41 16.18
C HIS A 200 -14.27 3.95 14.80
N VAL A 201 -15.16 3.91 13.81
CA VAL A 201 -14.86 3.53 12.41
C VAL A 201 -13.76 4.40 11.80
N ARG A 202 -13.68 5.67 12.21
CA ARG A 202 -12.62 6.60 11.78
C ARG A 202 -11.20 6.06 12.00
N HIS A 203 -10.98 5.33 13.09
CA HIS A 203 -9.65 4.79 13.38
C HIS A 203 -9.34 3.57 12.49
N LEU A 204 -10.35 2.78 12.12
CA LEU A 204 -10.19 1.71 11.13
C LEU A 204 -9.84 2.28 9.75
N GLN A 205 -10.56 3.31 9.30
CA GLN A 205 -10.24 4.00 8.05
C GLN A 205 -8.81 4.55 8.06
N ARG A 206 -8.34 5.10 9.20
CA ARG A 206 -6.95 5.54 9.34
C ARG A 206 -5.96 4.40 9.19
N THR A 207 -6.19 3.25 9.83
CA THR A 207 -5.29 2.10 9.71
C THR A 207 -5.27 1.49 8.30
N HIS A 208 -6.30 1.70 7.47
CA HIS A 208 -6.28 1.28 6.06
C HIS A 208 -5.47 2.20 5.14
N ILE A 209 -5.22 3.46 5.54
CA ILE A 209 -4.62 4.46 4.64
C ILE A 209 -3.24 4.87 5.17
N PHE A 210 -3.16 5.34 6.41
CA PHE A 210 -1.91 5.94 6.93
C PHE A 210 -0.74 4.96 6.94
N PRO A 211 -0.85 3.71 7.43
CA PRO A 211 0.26 2.77 7.45
C PRO A 211 0.93 2.58 6.09
N LEU A 212 0.12 2.41 5.05
CA LEU A 212 0.62 2.22 3.69
C LEU A 212 1.30 3.49 3.14
N PHE A 213 0.69 4.67 3.35
CA PHE A 213 1.28 5.93 2.89
C PHE A 213 2.51 6.36 3.69
N ILE A 214 2.61 5.98 4.97
CA ILE A 214 3.81 6.19 5.78
C ILE A 214 4.95 5.34 5.24
N LEU A 215 4.70 4.05 4.98
CA LEU A 215 5.71 3.18 4.35
C LEU A 215 6.17 3.76 3.00
N MET A 216 5.24 4.18 2.14
CA MET A 216 5.58 4.82 0.87
C MET A 216 6.45 6.06 1.08
N GLY A 217 6.10 6.95 2.01
CA GLY A 217 6.87 8.16 2.30
C GLY A 217 8.31 7.87 2.71
N PHE A 218 8.51 6.90 3.61
CA PHE A 218 9.86 6.50 4.04
C PHE A 218 10.65 5.80 2.93
N VAL A 219 10.01 4.94 2.15
CA VAL A 219 10.66 4.29 0.99
C VAL A 219 11.08 5.34 -0.05
N THR A 220 10.21 6.32 -0.34
CA THR A 220 10.51 7.44 -1.24
C THR A 220 11.66 8.31 -0.77
N SER A 221 11.87 8.44 0.55
CA SER A 221 13.02 9.21 1.07
C SER A 221 14.37 8.64 0.60
N ARG A 222 14.42 7.35 0.24
CA ARG A 222 15.58 6.70 -0.38
C ARG A 222 15.43 6.60 -1.89
N VAL A 223 14.29 6.10 -2.36
CA VAL A 223 13.96 5.91 -3.78
C VAL A 223 13.12 7.09 -4.28
N GLY A 224 13.77 8.21 -4.57
CA GLY A 224 13.12 9.49 -4.87
C GLY A 224 12.19 9.42 -6.09
N TRP A 225 12.57 8.66 -7.12
CA TRP A 225 11.78 8.53 -8.34
C TRP A 225 10.40 7.92 -8.12
N PHE A 226 10.22 7.11 -7.06
CA PHE A 226 8.96 6.42 -6.74
C PHE A 226 7.84 7.41 -6.34
N LEU A 227 8.18 8.64 -5.97
CA LEU A 227 7.20 9.68 -5.65
C LEU A 227 6.25 9.95 -6.83
N PHE A 228 6.79 10.04 -8.05
CA PHE A 228 6.03 10.39 -9.24
C PHE A 228 4.92 9.39 -9.58
N PRO A 229 5.17 8.08 -9.73
CA PRO A 229 4.12 7.12 -10.03
C PRO A 229 3.05 7.06 -8.93
N VAL A 230 3.44 7.14 -7.65
CA VAL A 230 2.48 7.16 -6.53
C VAL A 230 1.57 8.39 -6.59
N LEU A 231 2.13 9.58 -6.83
CA LEU A 231 1.34 10.81 -6.94
C LEU A 231 0.42 10.77 -8.16
N VAL A 232 0.91 10.30 -9.31
CA VAL A 232 0.10 10.14 -10.53
C VAL A 232 -1.08 9.21 -10.27
N LEU A 233 -0.84 8.03 -9.68
CA LEU A 233 -1.90 7.09 -9.33
C LEU A 233 -2.90 7.68 -8.33
N PHE A 234 -2.41 8.35 -7.29
CA PHE A 234 -3.23 8.97 -6.26
C PHE A 234 -4.15 10.04 -6.82
N TYR A 235 -3.63 10.98 -7.62
CA TYR A 235 -4.44 12.03 -8.22
C TYR A 235 -5.36 11.50 -9.31
N PHE A 236 -4.90 10.54 -10.13
CA PHE A 236 -5.72 9.88 -11.13
C PHE A 236 -6.96 9.24 -10.50
N LEU A 237 -6.79 8.45 -9.44
CA LEU A 237 -7.90 7.80 -8.74
C LEU A 237 -8.88 8.82 -8.15
N ARG A 238 -8.38 9.93 -7.60
CA ARG A 238 -9.24 11.01 -7.07
C ARG A 238 -10.05 11.71 -8.16
N ILE A 239 -9.45 11.94 -9.32
CA ILE A 239 -10.14 12.50 -10.49
C ILE A 239 -11.19 11.52 -10.99
N TYR A 240 -10.82 10.24 -11.16
CA TYR A 240 -11.73 9.18 -11.59
C TYR A 240 -12.95 9.08 -10.65
N ASN A 241 -12.72 8.91 -9.35
CA ASN A 241 -13.78 8.74 -8.36
C ASN A 241 -14.67 9.98 -8.24
N TYR A 242 -14.10 11.17 -8.43
CA TYR A 242 -14.88 12.41 -8.42
C TYR A 242 -15.85 12.45 -9.61
N PHE A 243 -15.39 12.16 -10.83
CA PHE A 243 -16.25 12.23 -12.00
C PHE A 243 -17.24 11.06 -12.08
N VAL A 244 -16.85 9.86 -11.66
CA VAL A 244 -17.70 8.66 -11.74
C VAL A 244 -18.68 8.55 -10.57
N TYR A 245 -18.19 8.74 -9.34
CA TYR A 245 -18.96 8.50 -8.11
C TYR A 245 -19.28 9.77 -7.31
N LYS A 246 -18.81 10.95 -7.74
CA LYS A 246 -18.94 12.21 -6.99
C LYS A 246 -18.26 12.16 -5.62
N LYS A 247 -17.31 11.24 -5.42
CA LYS A 247 -16.55 11.07 -4.18
C LYS A 247 -15.07 11.30 -4.44
N VAL A 248 -14.40 12.01 -3.52
CA VAL A 248 -12.95 12.25 -3.63
C VAL A 248 -12.21 11.18 -2.83
N SER A 249 -11.87 10.07 -3.48
CA SER A 249 -11.10 8.96 -2.90
C SER A 249 -9.98 8.51 -3.85
N PRO A 250 -8.84 7.98 -3.36
CA PRO A 250 -8.43 7.88 -1.97
C PRO A 250 -8.17 9.26 -1.32
N THR A 251 -8.36 9.34 -0.01
CA THR A 251 -8.22 10.58 0.76
C THR A 251 -7.72 10.28 2.16
N PHE A 252 -6.93 11.19 2.72
CA PHE A 252 -6.52 11.12 4.13
C PHE A 252 -7.62 11.61 5.09
N ALA A 253 -8.64 12.27 4.54
CA ALA A 253 -9.82 12.62 5.30
C ALA A 253 -10.58 11.35 5.69
N VAL A 254 -11.16 11.40 6.88
CA VAL A 254 -11.92 10.33 7.49
C VAL A 254 -13.36 10.85 7.60
N ASP A 255 -14.39 9.99 7.55
CA ASP A 255 -15.83 10.34 7.60
C ASP A 255 -16.55 10.48 6.21
N HIS A 256 -16.30 9.55 5.29
CA HIS A 256 -16.99 9.45 3.98
C HIS A 256 -17.90 8.23 3.83
#